data_AF-A0A8S8YJK6-F1
#
_entry.id   AF-A0A8S8YJK6-F1
#
_cell.length_a   1.000
_cell.length_b   1.000
_cell.length_c   1.000
_cell.angle_alpha   90.00
_cell.angle_beta   90.00
_cell.angle_gamma   90.00
#
_symmetry.space_group_name_H-M   'P 1'
#
loop_
_entity.id
_entity.type
_entity.pdbx_description
1 polymer ?
#
loop_
_entity_poly.entity_id
_entity_poly.type
_entity_poly.pdbx_seq_one_letter_code
_entity_poly.pdbx_strand_id
1 'polypeptide(L)'
;MGVGQFVENATTPDFCPLDTGYSYQDRMGCPDYDGDGWSAPSGNWTWEYDGADAFDDDPTQHADRDRDGFGDNASGADPDSFPDNPTQWWDTDGDGYGDNNGEGDWQADNFTEDATQWADYDRDGYGDNSSGNQPDSCVERPGSSMHDRFGCPDTDGDGYSNPDLDWPAHPQGFADAFPGGLNAECGSLCATQWHDVDGDGYGDNQGDGVWRPDSCVTTSGSSTRDRWGCPDTDRDGSSDPNIELGWLPHPAGLADAFPNEPTQWEDSDGTATVMNKLALKAIDAEKHPAPATVTDSVALTQTVMVGQTKETDSHKMPPNGETRMATDLVTIQRAIRPMNVRMIL
;
A
#
# COMPACT_ATOMS: atom_id res chain seq x y z
N MET A 1 -67.20 -14.56 -18.12
CA MET A 1 -67.84 -13.36 -17.54
C MET A 1 -67.55 -12.22 -18.50
N GLY A 2 -68.52 -11.35 -18.74
CA GLY A 2 -68.65 -10.60 -20.01
C GLY A 2 -67.87 -9.28 -20.08
N VAL A 3 -67.65 -8.86 -21.33
CA VAL A 3 -67.31 -7.49 -21.78
C VAL A 3 -68.12 -6.42 -21.03
N GLY A 4 -67.47 -5.29 -20.75
CA GLY A 4 -67.80 -4.27 -19.74
C GLY A 4 -69.28 -4.09 -19.36
N GLN A 5 -69.56 -4.10 -18.05
CA GLN A 5 -70.87 -3.75 -17.52
C GLN A 5 -70.99 -2.25 -17.33
N PHE A 6 -72.00 -1.64 -17.97
CA PHE A 6 -72.37 -0.26 -17.68
C PHE A 6 -72.90 -0.14 -16.24
N VAL A 7 -72.25 0.69 -15.43
CA VAL A 7 -72.65 1.00 -14.06
C VAL A 7 -73.15 2.45 -14.00
N GLU A 8 -74.43 2.64 -13.68
CA GLU A 8 -74.99 3.98 -13.45
C GLU A 8 -74.28 4.65 -12.26
N ASN A 9 -73.91 5.93 -12.43
CA ASN A 9 -73.11 6.75 -11.50
C ASN A 9 -71.63 6.35 -11.32
N ALA A 10 -71.05 5.58 -12.23
CA ALA A 10 -69.59 5.41 -12.28
C ALA A 10 -68.89 6.75 -12.54
N THR A 11 -67.92 7.10 -11.71
CA THR A 11 -67.15 8.36 -11.82
C THR A 11 -65.85 8.20 -12.60
N THR A 12 -65.41 6.96 -12.83
CA THR A 12 -64.18 6.64 -13.55
C THR A 12 -64.50 5.73 -14.75
N PRO A 13 -64.09 6.11 -15.97
CA PRO A 13 -64.28 5.26 -17.14
C PRO A 13 -63.31 4.08 -17.12
N ASP A 14 -63.76 2.95 -17.67
CA ASP A 14 -62.94 1.79 -17.97
C ASP A 14 -62.23 2.00 -19.32
N PHE A 15 -60.90 2.01 -19.30
CA PHE A 15 -60.06 2.24 -20.48
C PHE A 15 -59.85 0.98 -21.32
N CYS A 16 -60.19 -0.21 -20.81
CA CYS A 16 -60.12 -1.49 -21.54
C CYS A 16 -61.47 -2.23 -21.52
N PRO A 17 -62.54 -1.70 -22.17
CA PRO A 17 -63.90 -2.24 -22.03
C PRO A 17 -64.11 -3.69 -22.49
N LEU A 18 -63.15 -4.22 -23.27
CA LEU A 18 -63.21 -5.58 -23.81
C LEU A 18 -62.49 -6.60 -22.94
N ASP A 19 -61.62 -6.14 -22.04
CA ASP A 19 -60.80 -6.95 -21.15
C ASP A 19 -61.22 -6.73 -19.70
N THR A 20 -60.96 -7.69 -18.83
CA THR A 20 -61.19 -7.52 -17.39
C THR A 20 -59.89 -7.12 -16.73
N GLY A 21 -59.92 -6.06 -15.92
CA GLY A 21 -58.72 -5.51 -15.31
C GLY A 21 -58.99 -4.74 -14.03
N TYR A 22 -57.91 -4.50 -13.27
CA TYR A 22 -57.96 -3.88 -11.94
C TYR A 22 -56.92 -2.76 -11.76
N SER A 23 -56.20 -2.39 -12.81
CA SER A 23 -55.29 -1.24 -12.78
C SER A 23 -56.04 0.02 -12.32
N TYR A 24 -55.33 0.87 -11.59
CA TYR A 24 -55.89 2.09 -11.01
C TYR A 24 -54.93 3.29 -11.00
N GLN A 25 -53.64 3.11 -11.35
CA GLN A 25 -52.64 4.17 -11.41
C GLN A 25 -52.65 4.91 -12.76
N ASP A 26 -52.80 4.18 -13.86
CA ASP A 26 -52.78 4.70 -15.23
C ASP A 26 -54.13 4.47 -15.96
N ARG A 27 -54.21 3.56 -16.93
CA ARG A 27 -55.43 3.20 -17.63
C ARG A 27 -56.33 2.37 -16.73
N MET A 28 -57.19 3.04 -15.96
CA MET A 28 -58.11 2.38 -15.03
C MET A 28 -58.96 1.28 -15.70
N GLY A 29 -59.03 0.11 -15.06
CA GLY A 29 -59.85 -1.03 -15.51
C GLY A 29 -59.19 -1.94 -16.55
N CYS A 30 -57.92 -1.70 -16.87
CA CYS A 30 -57.12 -2.53 -17.76
C CYS A 30 -56.43 -3.69 -17.02
N PRO A 31 -56.05 -4.78 -17.73
CA PRO A 31 -55.30 -5.88 -17.15
C PRO A 31 -54.06 -5.37 -16.41
N ASP A 32 -53.83 -5.91 -15.23
CA ASP A 32 -52.75 -5.64 -14.29
C ASP A 32 -52.38 -7.03 -13.77
N TYR A 33 -51.20 -7.52 -14.16
CA TYR A 33 -50.85 -8.93 -14.03
C TYR A 33 -50.18 -9.26 -12.68
N ASP A 34 -49.46 -8.31 -12.10
CA ASP A 34 -48.76 -8.46 -10.83
C ASP A 34 -49.47 -7.77 -9.65
N GLY A 35 -50.44 -6.89 -9.93
CA GLY A 35 -51.31 -6.25 -8.94
C GLY A 35 -50.71 -5.00 -8.30
N ASP A 36 -49.73 -4.35 -8.95
CA ASP A 36 -49.10 -3.14 -8.44
C ASP A 36 -49.93 -1.86 -8.69
N GLY A 37 -50.92 -1.97 -9.58
CA GLY A 37 -51.88 -0.94 -9.94
C GLY A 37 -51.64 -0.27 -11.29
N TRP A 38 -50.53 -0.54 -11.97
CA TRP A 38 -50.27 -0.10 -13.34
C TRP A 38 -50.82 -1.12 -14.34
N SER A 39 -51.17 -0.65 -15.53
CA SER A 39 -51.78 -1.51 -16.54
C SER A 39 -50.72 -2.15 -17.44
N ALA A 40 -50.84 -3.46 -17.64
CA ALA A 40 -50.02 -4.20 -18.57
C ALA A 40 -50.16 -3.65 -20.01
N PRO A 41 -49.08 -3.56 -20.80
CA PRO A 41 -49.07 -3.08 -22.16
C PRO A 41 -50.06 -3.86 -23.02
N SER A 42 -50.92 -3.13 -23.73
CA SER A 42 -51.93 -3.74 -24.59
C SER A 42 -52.30 -2.84 -25.76
N GLY A 43 -52.45 -3.46 -26.94
CA GLY A 43 -52.77 -2.74 -28.17
C GLY A 43 -51.67 -1.76 -28.58
N ASN A 44 -51.98 -0.47 -28.57
CA ASN A 44 -51.05 0.62 -28.90
C ASN A 44 -50.66 1.45 -27.67
N TRP A 45 -50.86 0.91 -26.46
CA TRP A 45 -50.40 1.50 -25.22
C TRP A 45 -49.27 0.61 -24.70
N THR A 46 -48.03 1.05 -24.90
CA THR A 46 -46.84 0.29 -24.52
C THR A 46 -46.12 0.98 -23.37
N TRP A 47 -45.36 0.20 -22.59
CA TRP A 47 -44.52 0.76 -21.53
C TRP A 47 -43.51 1.77 -22.09
N GLU A 48 -42.98 1.47 -23.28
CA GLU A 48 -41.94 2.26 -23.95
C GLU A 48 -42.35 3.72 -24.23
N TYR A 49 -43.63 4.01 -24.50
CA TYR A 49 -44.07 5.33 -24.98
C TYR A 49 -45.29 5.91 -24.25
N ASP A 50 -46.13 5.06 -23.66
CA ASP A 50 -47.43 5.47 -23.15
C ASP A 50 -47.53 5.32 -21.62
N GLY A 51 -46.51 4.77 -20.95
CA GLY A 51 -46.50 4.58 -19.50
C GLY A 51 -47.38 3.44 -19.03
N ALA A 52 -47.52 2.39 -19.86
CA ALA A 52 -47.91 1.07 -19.37
C ALA A 52 -46.83 0.53 -18.42
N ASP A 53 -47.18 -0.49 -17.66
CA ASP A 53 -46.25 -1.20 -16.80
C ASP A 53 -45.08 -1.81 -17.62
N ALA A 54 -43.85 -1.44 -17.27
CA ALA A 54 -42.64 -1.98 -17.88
C ALA A 54 -42.30 -3.39 -17.38
N PHE A 55 -42.83 -3.79 -16.21
CA PHE A 55 -42.49 -5.01 -15.51
C PHE A 55 -43.74 -5.78 -15.05
N ASP A 56 -44.64 -6.11 -15.97
CA ASP A 56 -45.91 -6.85 -15.74
C ASP A 56 -45.91 -8.08 -14.80
N ASP A 57 -44.74 -8.66 -14.51
CA ASP A 57 -44.58 -9.85 -13.66
C ASP A 57 -43.90 -9.51 -12.31
N ASP A 58 -43.51 -8.26 -12.06
CA ASP A 58 -42.83 -7.79 -10.84
C ASP A 58 -43.59 -6.63 -10.17
N PRO A 59 -44.37 -6.91 -9.12
CA PRO A 59 -45.24 -5.91 -8.49
C PRO A 59 -44.48 -4.81 -7.71
N THR A 60 -43.16 -4.83 -7.77
CA THR A 60 -42.30 -3.86 -7.13
C THR A 60 -41.70 -2.85 -8.11
N GLN A 61 -41.84 -3.09 -9.41
CA GLN A 61 -41.31 -2.24 -10.48
C GLN A 61 -42.42 -1.94 -11.50
N HIS A 62 -42.41 -0.75 -12.09
CA HIS A 62 -43.37 -0.39 -13.15
C HIS A 62 -42.83 0.55 -14.22
N ALA A 63 -41.67 1.16 -13.97
CA ALA A 63 -41.06 2.16 -14.83
C ALA A 63 -39.61 1.77 -15.15
N ASP A 64 -39.24 1.94 -16.41
CA ASP A 64 -37.90 1.70 -16.96
C ASP A 64 -37.64 2.85 -17.94
N ARG A 65 -36.98 3.90 -17.46
CA ARG A 65 -36.94 5.18 -18.16
C ARG A 65 -35.88 5.23 -19.27
N ASP A 66 -34.77 4.55 -19.07
CA ASP A 66 -33.68 4.49 -20.05
C ASP A 66 -33.70 3.20 -20.90
N ARG A 67 -34.54 2.24 -20.54
CA ARG A 67 -34.91 1.05 -21.31
C ARG A 67 -33.81 0.00 -21.32
N ASP A 68 -33.10 -0.13 -20.21
CA ASP A 68 -32.07 -1.14 -20.01
C ASP A 68 -32.62 -2.45 -19.42
N GLY A 69 -33.88 -2.44 -18.98
CA GLY A 69 -34.56 -3.59 -18.38
C GLY A 69 -34.40 -3.71 -16.88
N PHE A 70 -33.91 -2.67 -16.20
CA PHE A 70 -33.89 -2.54 -14.74
C PHE A 70 -34.90 -1.48 -14.29
N GLY A 71 -35.52 -1.70 -13.12
CA GLY A 71 -36.67 -0.89 -12.72
C GLY A 71 -36.28 0.34 -11.91
N ASP A 72 -36.83 1.50 -12.27
CA ASP A 72 -36.56 2.82 -11.65
C ASP A 72 -36.91 2.88 -10.14
N ASN A 73 -37.73 1.97 -9.61
CA ASN A 73 -38.13 2.01 -8.21
C ASN A 73 -36.99 1.48 -7.32
N ALA A 74 -36.25 2.39 -6.69
CA ALA A 74 -35.14 2.08 -5.78
C ALA A 74 -35.49 1.13 -4.59
N SER A 75 -36.77 0.97 -4.27
CA SER A 75 -37.24 0.03 -3.22
C SER A 75 -37.78 -1.29 -3.76
N GLY A 76 -37.77 -1.49 -5.09
CA GLY A 76 -38.21 -2.71 -5.74
C GLY A 76 -37.14 -3.78 -5.82
N ALA A 77 -37.47 -4.90 -6.46
CA ALA A 77 -36.51 -5.94 -6.80
C ALA A 77 -35.62 -5.45 -7.95
N ASP A 78 -34.35 -5.86 -7.90
CA ASP A 78 -33.29 -5.52 -8.87
C ASP A 78 -33.37 -4.06 -9.37
N PRO A 79 -33.35 -3.08 -8.44
CA PRO A 79 -33.59 -1.68 -8.78
C PRO A 79 -32.44 -1.13 -9.62
N ASP A 80 -32.79 -0.27 -10.56
CA ASP A 80 -31.84 0.50 -11.33
C ASP A 80 -31.26 1.65 -10.49
N SER A 81 -29.94 1.62 -10.30
CA SER A 81 -29.19 2.66 -9.59
C SER A 81 -28.97 3.92 -10.45
N PHE A 82 -29.12 3.81 -11.78
CA PHE A 82 -28.97 4.89 -12.73
C PHE A 82 -30.14 5.02 -13.72
N PRO A 83 -31.33 5.47 -13.27
CA PRO A 83 -32.58 5.53 -14.06
C PRO A 83 -32.60 6.40 -15.34
N ASP A 84 -31.47 6.95 -15.74
CA ASP A 84 -31.30 7.78 -16.93
C ASP A 84 -30.09 7.33 -17.79
N ASN A 85 -29.37 6.28 -17.38
CA ASN A 85 -28.17 5.78 -18.02
C ASN A 85 -28.36 4.32 -18.45
N PRO A 86 -28.70 4.06 -19.74
CA PRO A 86 -29.04 2.71 -20.20
C PRO A 86 -27.84 1.75 -20.29
N THR A 87 -26.67 2.19 -19.83
CA THR A 87 -25.46 1.37 -19.75
C THR A 87 -25.10 1.00 -18.31
N GLN A 88 -25.77 1.56 -17.30
CA GLN A 88 -25.45 1.38 -15.89
C GLN A 88 -26.71 1.04 -15.10
N TRP A 89 -26.63 0.04 -14.22
CA TRP A 89 -27.77 -0.33 -13.34
C TRP A 89 -27.34 -0.74 -11.93
N TRP A 90 -26.08 -1.10 -11.73
CA TRP A 90 -25.49 -1.44 -10.43
C TRP A 90 -24.47 -0.42 -9.99
N ASP A 91 -24.48 -0.10 -8.70
CA ASP A 91 -23.53 0.79 -8.00
C ASP A 91 -23.18 0.13 -6.66
N THR A 92 -22.15 -0.73 -6.66
CA THR A 92 -21.86 -1.59 -5.50
C THR A 92 -21.39 -0.80 -4.28
N ASP A 93 -20.67 0.29 -4.49
CA ASP A 93 -20.06 1.08 -3.41
C ASP A 93 -20.75 2.43 -3.14
N GLY A 94 -21.68 2.84 -4.00
CA GLY A 94 -22.58 3.98 -3.80
C GLY A 94 -21.95 5.32 -4.14
N ASP A 95 -20.97 5.35 -5.05
CA ASP A 95 -20.23 6.57 -5.40
C ASP A 95 -20.83 7.35 -6.59
N GLY A 96 -21.82 6.77 -7.27
CA GLY A 96 -22.48 7.35 -8.43
C GLY A 96 -21.77 7.11 -9.77
N TYR A 97 -20.85 6.15 -9.82
CA TYR A 97 -20.33 5.50 -11.01
C TYR A 97 -20.80 4.03 -11.02
N GLY A 98 -21.17 3.52 -12.19
CA GLY A 98 -21.80 2.21 -12.29
C GLY A 98 -20.82 1.08 -12.57
N ASP A 99 -21.11 -0.09 -12.03
CA ASP A 99 -20.22 -1.26 -12.09
C ASP A 99 -20.03 -1.85 -13.51
N ASN A 100 -20.84 -1.43 -14.49
CA ASN A 100 -20.78 -1.99 -15.84
C ASN A 100 -19.66 -1.33 -16.65
N ASN A 101 -18.74 -2.14 -17.20
CA ASN A 101 -17.56 -1.66 -17.91
C ASN A 101 -17.45 -2.24 -19.33
N GLY A 102 -18.57 -2.23 -20.06
CA GLY A 102 -18.72 -2.60 -21.46
C GLY A 102 -18.20 -1.54 -22.43
N GLU A 103 -18.05 -1.94 -23.70
CA GLU A 103 -17.64 -1.01 -24.76
C GLU A 103 -18.76 -0.02 -25.06
N GLY A 104 -18.52 1.26 -24.77
CA GLY A 104 -19.48 2.35 -25.00
C GLY A 104 -20.22 2.79 -23.74
N ASP A 105 -19.96 2.14 -22.61
CA ASP A 105 -20.51 2.51 -21.31
C ASP A 105 -19.92 3.87 -20.87
N TRP A 106 -20.75 4.70 -20.26
CA TRP A 106 -20.35 5.99 -19.70
C TRP A 106 -20.72 6.03 -18.22
N GLN A 107 -19.93 6.76 -17.42
CA GLN A 107 -19.93 6.67 -15.95
C GLN A 107 -19.62 5.26 -15.42
N ALA A 108 -18.79 4.50 -16.12
CA ALA A 108 -18.30 3.22 -15.62
C ALA A 108 -17.33 3.45 -14.44
N ASP A 109 -17.46 2.63 -13.42
CA ASP A 109 -16.58 2.53 -12.28
C ASP A 109 -15.52 1.45 -12.52
N ASN A 110 -14.24 1.84 -12.41
CA ASN A 110 -13.11 0.92 -12.52
C ASN A 110 -12.71 0.29 -11.16
N PHE A 111 -13.32 0.71 -10.05
CA PHE A 111 -13.05 0.33 -8.67
C PHE A 111 -14.32 0.08 -7.85
N THR A 112 -15.15 -0.86 -8.30
CA THR A 112 -16.48 -1.24 -7.75
C THR A 112 -16.60 -1.53 -6.24
N GLU A 113 -15.50 -1.55 -5.49
CA GLU A 113 -15.48 -1.77 -4.04
C GLU A 113 -14.89 -0.58 -3.25
N ASP A 114 -14.47 0.49 -3.93
CA ASP A 114 -13.86 1.67 -3.32
C ASP A 114 -14.53 2.95 -3.82
N ALA A 115 -15.56 3.38 -3.08
CA ALA A 115 -16.35 4.57 -3.38
C ALA A 115 -15.58 5.91 -3.42
N THR A 116 -14.27 5.86 -3.19
CA THR A 116 -13.39 7.02 -3.30
C THR A 116 -12.64 7.06 -4.63
N GLN A 117 -12.69 6.00 -5.43
CA GLN A 117 -12.03 5.86 -6.72
C GLN A 117 -13.01 5.34 -7.76
N TRP A 118 -12.97 5.88 -8.98
CA TRP A 118 -13.83 5.41 -10.08
C TRP A 118 -13.15 5.44 -11.45
N ALA A 119 -12.10 6.24 -11.59
CA ALA A 119 -11.38 6.46 -12.84
C ALA A 119 -9.96 5.91 -12.75
N ASP A 120 -9.51 5.28 -13.84
CA ASP A 120 -8.18 4.70 -14.02
C ASP A 120 -7.73 4.98 -15.46
N TYR A 121 -7.19 6.18 -15.71
CA TYR A 121 -6.95 6.67 -17.06
C TYR A 121 -5.91 5.84 -17.81
N ASP A 122 -4.84 5.43 -17.12
CA ASP A 122 -3.73 4.71 -17.71
C ASP A 122 -3.78 3.19 -17.53
N ARG A 123 -4.76 2.70 -16.74
CA ARG A 123 -5.14 1.29 -16.58
C ARG A 123 -4.11 0.49 -15.81
N ASP A 124 -3.50 1.10 -14.81
CA ASP A 124 -2.51 0.46 -13.96
C ASP A 124 -3.08 -0.12 -12.67
N GLY A 125 -4.36 0.16 -12.39
CA GLY A 125 -5.08 -0.32 -11.21
C GLY A 125 -4.96 0.61 -10.00
N TYR A 126 -4.51 1.85 -10.16
CA TYR A 126 -4.60 2.91 -9.17
C TYR A 126 -5.58 3.98 -9.64
N GLY A 127 -6.38 4.51 -8.71
CA GLY A 127 -7.46 5.42 -9.06
C GLY A 127 -7.01 6.88 -9.17
N ASP A 128 -7.47 7.56 -10.22
CA ASP A 128 -7.08 8.93 -10.56
C ASP A 128 -7.59 9.99 -9.55
N ASN A 129 -8.59 9.65 -8.73
CA ASN A 129 -9.16 10.61 -7.81
C ASN A 129 -8.16 10.93 -6.70
N SER A 130 -7.48 12.07 -6.81
CA SER A 130 -6.49 12.56 -5.83
C SER A 130 -6.93 12.60 -4.36
N SER A 131 -8.24 12.63 -4.10
CA SER A 131 -8.80 12.62 -2.73
C SER A 131 -9.22 11.23 -2.26
N GLY A 132 -9.11 10.22 -3.12
CA GLY A 132 -9.45 8.84 -2.81
C GLY A 132 -8.34 8.07 -2.11
N ASN A 133 -8.61 6.80 -1.85
CA ASN A 133 -7.62 5.91 -1.26
C ASN A 133 -6.54 5.59 -2.28
N GLN A 134 -5.28 5.57 -1.82
CA GLN A 134 -4.11 5.21 -2.64
C GLN A 134 -4.16 5.81 -4.05
N PRO A 135 -4.35 7.14 -4.16
CA PRO A 135 -4.59 7.77 -5.44
C PRO A 135 -3.36 7.66 -6.33
N ASP A 136 -3.60 7.46 -7.62
CA ASP A 136 -2.53 7.43 -8.60
C ASP A 136 -1.81 8.79 -8.63
N SER A 137 -0.52 8.73 -8.35
CA SER A 137 0.38 9.87 -8.38
C SER A 137 0.87 10.18 -9.81
N CYS A 138 0.65 9.27 -10.75
CA CYS A 138 1.16 9.27 -12.11
C CYS A 138 0.08 9.06 -13.18
N VAL A 139 -1.17 9.50 -12.96
CA VAL A 139 -2.41 9.44 -13.78
C VAL A 139 -2.29 9.24 -15.32
N GLU A 140 -1.26 9.77 -15.96
CA GLU A 140 -1.07 9.65 -17.42
C GLU A 140 -0.09 8.55 -17.84
N ARG A 141 0.55 7.86 -16.90
CA ARG A 141 1.68 6.96 -17.17
C ARG A 141 1.64 5.76 -16.22
N PRO A 142 1.35 4.57 -16.77
CA PRO A 142 1.05 3.40 -15.95
C PRO A 142 2.28 2.98 -15.16
N GLY A 143 2.02 2.59 -13.92
CA GLY A 143 3.05 2.20 -12.97
C GLY A 143 2.69 0.99 -12.12
N SER A 144 3.59 0.67 -11.20
CA SER A 144 3.40 -0.42 -10.24
C SER A 144 3.94 -0.11 -8.85
N SER A 145 4.49 1.09 -8.63
CA SER A 145 4.97 1.49 -7.32
C SER A 145 3.83 1.56 -6.31
N MET A 146 4.14 1.15 -5.07
CA MET A 146 3.17 0.98 -3.99
C MET A 146 3.70 1.37 -2.61
N HIS A 147 4.95 1.86 -2.52
CA HIS A 147 5.59 2.20 -1.24
C HIS A 147 5.75 3.71 -1.03
N ASP A 148 5.95 4.47 -2.10
CA ASP A 148 6.05 5.94 -2.04
C ASP A 148 4.91 6.63 -2.79
N ARG A 149 4.96 6.65 -4.12
CA ARG A 149 3.96 7.22 -5.00
C ARG A 149 3.19 6.07 -5.64
N PHE A 150 1.91 5.95 -5.37
CA PHE A 150 1.09 4.89 -5.97
C PHE A 150 0.94 5.13 -7.48
N GLY A 151 0.96 4.06 -8.29
CA GLY A 151 0.75 4.11 -9.75
C GLY A 151 1.85 4.76 -10.58
N CYS A 152 3.01 5.05 -9.99
CA CYS A 152 4.16 5.54 -10.74
C CYS A 152 5.02 4.40 -11.32
N PRO A 153 5.76 4.64 -12.43
CA PRO A 153 6.64 3.62 -12.99
C PRO A 153 7.69 3.18 -11.98
N ASP A 154 7.81 1.87 -11.87
CA ASP A 154 8.77 1.15 -11.03
C ASP A 154 9.42 0.10 -11.95
N THR A 155 10.65 0.38 -12.38
CA THR A 155 11.29 -0.37 -13.47
C THR A 155 11.91 -1.69 -13.02
N ASP A 156 12.28 -1.83 -11.74
CA ASP A 156 12.86 -3.05 -11.21
C ASP A 156 11.90 -3.84 -10.30
N GLY A 157 10.75 -3.26 -9.94
CA GLY A 157 9.62 -3.92 -9.34
C GLY A 157 9.73 -4.09 -7.82
N ASP A 158 10.43 -3.19 -7.14
CA ASP A 158 10.62 -3.24 -5.70
C ASP A 158 9.55 -2.49 -4.89
N GLY A 159 8.66 -1.79 -5.59
CA GLY A 159 7.56 -1.02 -5.05
C GLY A 159 7.85 0.47 -4.86
N TYR A 160 9.07 0.95 -5.08
CA TYR A 160 9.41 2.38 -5.07
C TYR A 160 9.40 2.96 -6.48
N SER A 161 8.91 4.19 -6.61
CA SER A 161 8.79 4.83 -7.91
C SER A 161 10.13 5.31 -8.46
N ASN A 162 10.32 5.17 -9.77
CA ASN A 162 11.43 5.77 -10.49
C ASN A 162 11.51 7.29 -10.23
N PRO A 163 12.71 7.87 -10.20
CA PRO A 163 12.88 9.30 -10.02
C PRO A 163 12.42 10.09 -11.25
N ASP A 164 11.90 11.29 -11.01
CA ASP A 164 11.64 12.29 -12.04
C ASP A 164 12.04 13.71 -11.57
N LEU A 165 11.65 14.73 -12.33
CA LEU A 165 12.04 16.12 -12.07
C LEU A 165 11.43 16.67 -10.76
N ASP A 166 10.24 16.20 -10.39
CA ASP A 166 9.49 16.71 -9.24
C ASP A 166 9.62 15.77 -8.02
N TRP A 167 9.99 14.50 -8.26
CA TRP A 167 10.28 13.49 -7.26
C TRP A 167 11.66 12.88 -7.51
N PRO A 168 12.76 13.57 -7.12
CA PRO A 168 14.11 13.04 -7.28
C PRO A 168 14.36 11.89 -6.31
N ALA A 169 15.35 11.05 -6.61
CA ALA A 169 15.88 10.06 -5.69
C ALA A 169 16.79 10.71 -4.64
N HIS A 170 17.24 9.90 -3.68
CA HIS A 170 18.28 10.35 -2.77
C HIS A 170 19.55 10.81 -3.52
N PRO A 171 20.30 11.78 -2.96
CA PRO A 171 20.09 12.39 -1.64
C PRO A 171 19.13 13.60 -1.64
N GLN A 172 18.51 13.93 -2.79
CA GLN A 172 17.65 15.12 -2.90
C GLN A 172 16.16 14.86 -2.65
N GLY A 173 15.70 13.62 -2.81
CA GLY A 173 14.31 13.22 -2.58
C GLY A 173 14.18 11.77 -2.13
N PHE A 174 13.03 11.17 -2.40
CA PHE A 174 12.61 9.89 -1.83
C PHE A 174 12.24 8.84 -2.88
N ALA A 175 12.40 9.16 -4.16
CA ALA A 175 12.25 8.16 -5.21
C ALA A 175 13.32 7.08 -5.10
N ASP A 176 13.11 6.00 -5.83
CA ASP A 176 14.06 4.92 -5.95
C ASP A 176 15.43 5.42 -6.49
N ALA A 177 16.48 5.22 -5.70
CA ALA A 177 17.86 5.52 -6.09
C ALA A 177 18.44 4.49 -7.08
N PHE A 178 17.88 3.29 -7.14
CA PHE A 178 18.32 2.20 -7.99
C PHE A 178 17.19 1.60 -8.84
N PRO A 179 16.52 2.38 -9.72
CA PRO A 179 15.39 1.94 -10.56
C PRO A 179 15.71 0.87 -11.61
N GLY A 180 16.92 0.32 -11.59
CA GLY A 180 17.35 -0.76 -12.46
C GLY A 180 17.30 -0.44 -13.96
N GLY A 181 17.03 -1.47 -14.75
CA GLY A 181 16.97 -1.42 -16.21
C GLY A 181 18.12 -2.14 -16.93
N LEU A 182 18.06 -2.17 -18.28
CA LEU A 182 18.96 -2.97 -19.14
C LEU A 182 20.46 -2.68 -18.97
N ASN A 183 20.83 -1.54 -18.40
CA ASN A 183 22.21 -1.10 -18.23
C ASN A 183 22.64 -0.99 -16.76
N ALA A 184 21.77 -1.30 -15.80
CA ALA A 184 22.12 -1.24 -14.39
C ALA A 184 23.05 -2.41 -14.03
N GLU A 185 24.16 -2.13 -13.34
CA GLU A 185 25.14 -3.17 -12.96
C GLU A 185 24.51 -4.24 -12.05
N CYS A 186 23.55 -3.83 -11.21
CA CYS A 186 22.80 -4.69 -10.31
C CYS A 186 21.85 -5.66 -11.04
N GLY A 187 21.50 -5.41 -12.31
CA GLY A 187 20.58 -6.26 -13.07
C GLY A 187 19.22 -6.43 -12.36
N SER A 188 18.83 -7.66 -12.04
CA SER A 188 17.59 -7.92 -11.30
C SER A 188 17.71 -7.75 -9.78
N LEU A 189 18.93 -7.50 -9.27
CA LEU A 189 19.14 -7.28 -7.85
C LEU A 189 19.04 -5.79 -7.48
N CYS A 190 18.79 -4.91 -8.45
CA CYS A 190 18.51 -3.50 -8.18
C CYS A 190 17.33 -3.37 -7.22
N ALA A 191 16.31 -4.22 -7.39
CA ALA A 191 15.12 -4.28 -6.54
C ALA A 191 15.37 -4.64 -5.06
N THR A 192 16.62 -4.83 -4.66
CA THR A 192 17.01 -4.98 -3.25
C THR A 192 17.47 -3.66 -2.63
N GLN A 193 17.62 -2.61 -3.43
CA GLN A 193 18.15 -1.30 -3.09
C GLN A 193 17.21 -0.23 -3.64
N TRP A 194 16.83 0.74 -2.80
CA TRP A 194 16.05 1.90 -3.24
C TRP A 194 16.49 3.22 -2.58
N HIS A 195 17.47 3.13 -1.67
CA HIS A 195 17.83 4.19 -0.74
C HIS A 195 19.35 4.40 -0.78
N ASP A 196 19.80 5.66 -0.85
CA ASP A 196 21.23 6.03 -0.98
C ASP A 196 21.46 7.41 -0.34
N VAL A 197 21.50 7.46 0.99
CA VAL A 197 21.47 8.72 1.76
C VAL A 197 22.59 9.69 1.41
N ASP A 198 23.78 9.18 1.06
CA ASP A 198 24.92 10.02 0.74
C ASP A 198 25.19 10.16 -0.77
N GLY A 199 24.46 9.42 -1.61
CA GLY A 199 24.44 9.59 -3.06
C GLY A 199 25.70 9.09 -3.74
N ASP A 200 26.37 8.10 -3.15
CA ASP A 200 27.64 7.57 -3.65
C ASP A 200 27.48 6.39 -4.63
N GLY A 201 26.24 5.92 -4.83
CA GLY A 201 25.90 4.83 -5.71
C GLY A 201 25.94 3.45 -5.07
N TYR A 202 26.05 3.35 -3.74
CA TYR A 202 25.85 2.13 -2.97
C TYR A 202 24.57 2.24 -2.15
N GLY A 203 23.71 1.22 -2.23
CA GLY A 203 22.40 1.30 -1.60
C GLY A 203 22.44 0.94 -0.11
N ASP A 204 21.68 1.64 0.70
CA ASP A 204 21.71 1.55 2.17
C ASP A 204 21.07 0.27 2.73
N ASN A 205 20.24 -0.42 1.95
CA ASN A 205 19.47 -1.55 2.45
C ASN A 205 20.42 -2.69 2.80
N GLN A 206 20.36 -3.16 4.04
CA GLN A 206 21.23 -4.23 4.54
C GLN A 206 20.50 -5.57 4.55
N GLY A 207 21.19 -6.65 4.20
CA GLY A 207 20.63 -8.00 4.35
C GLY A 207 21.39 -9.08 3.60
N ASP A 208 21.05 -10.34 3.91
CA ASP A 208 21.55 -11.48 3.16
C ASP A 208 20.93 -11.51 1.76
N GLY A 209 21.76 -11.55 0.73
CA GLY A 209 21.31 -11.57 -0.67
C GLY A 209 20.95 -10.21 -1.26
N VAL A 210 21.21 -9.13 -0.50
CA VAL A 210 21.07 -7.75 -0.98
C VAL A 210 22.29 -7.35 -1.81
N TRP A 211 22.08 -6.62 -2.91
CA TRP A 211 23.16 -6.21 -3.78
C TRP A 211 24.01 -5.11 -3.14
N ARG A 212 25.28 -5.45 -2.87
CA ARG A 212 26.37 -4.53 -2.49
C ARG A 212 25.91 -3.40 -1.55
N PRO A 213 25.40 -3.77 -0.36
CA PRO A 213 24.86 -2.78 0.55
C PRO A 213 25.97 -1.87 1.07
N ASP A 214 25.67 -0.57 1.16
CA ASP A 214 26.62 0.42 1.64
C ASP A 214 26.95 0.18 3.12
N SER A 215 28.22 -0.04 3.40
CA SER A 215 28.74 -0.23 4.75
C SER A 215 28.98 1.09 5.48
N CYS A 216 28.82 2.22 4.81
CA CYS A 216 29.09 3.56 5.31
C CYS A 216 27.91 4.54 5.29
N VAL A 217 26.73 4.21 4.75
CA VAL A 217 25.36 4.80 4.77
C VAL A 217 25.22 6.33 4.74
N THR A 218 25.98 7.07 5.53
CA THR A 218 25.93 8.53 5.67
C THR A 218 27.23 9.19 5.25
N THR A 219 28.19 8.43 4.75
CA THR A 219 29.53 8.89 4.39
C THR A 219 29.92 8.33 3.04
N SER A 220 29.77 9.17 2.02
CA SER A 220 30.06 8.81 0.63
C SER A 220 31.44 8.20 0.47
N GLY A 221 31.51 7.10 -0.27
CA GLY A 221 32.72 6.35 -0.51
C GLY A 221 32.80 5.74 -1.90
N SER A 222 33.83 4.93 -2.13
CA SER A 222 34.03 4.23 -3.40
C SER A 222 34.67 2.86 -3.28
N SER A 223 34.90 2.36 -2.06
CA SER A 223 35.46 1.04 -1.83
C SER A 223 34.53 -0.07 -2.37
N THR A 224 35.14 -1.15 -2.87
CA THR A 224 34.46 -2.26 -3.57
C THR A 224 34.92 -3.65 -3.13
N ARG A 225 35.92 -3.75 -2.27
CA ARG A 225 36.59 -5.03 -1.96
C ARG A 225 36.19 -5.61 -0.62
N ASP A 226 36.19 -4.77 0.41
CA ASP A 226 36.06 -5.16 1.81
C ASP A 226 34.73 -4.66 2.39
N ARG A 227 34.54 -3.35 2.38
CA ARG A 227 33.30 -2.65 2.70
C ARG A 227 32.87 -1.91 1.45
N TRP A 228 31.62 -2.04 1.03
CA TRP A 228 31.13 -1.29 -0.13
C TRP A 228 30.72 0.11 0.32
N GLY A 229 30.90 1.14 -0.52
CA GLY A 229 30.47 2.52 -0.26
C GLY A 229 31.21 3.27 0.85
N CYS A 230 32.36 2.76 1.30
CA CYS A 230 33.18 3.45 2.29
C CYS A 230 34.29 4.30 1.65
N PRO A 231 34.80 5.32 2.37
CA PRO A 231 35.92 6.12 1.91
C PRO A 231 37.09 5.23 1.46
N ASP A 232 37.59 5.49 0.26
CA ASP A 232 38.73 4.83 -0.37
C ASP A 232 39.54 5.93 -1.06
N THR A 233 40.55 6.43 -0.35
CA THR A 233 41.24 7.67 -0.74
C THR A 233 42.07 7.47 -2.02
N ASP A 234 42.57 6.27 -2.27
CA ASP A 234 43.48 5.98 -3.38
C ASP A 234 42.86 5.17 -4.53
N ARG A 235 41.64 4.68 -4.32
CA ARG A 235 40.77 3.99 -5.29
C ARG A 235 41.30 2.64 -5.73
N ASP A 236 41.95 1.91 -4.84
CA ASP A 236 42.35 0.53 -5.08
C ASP A 236 41.25 -0.52 -4.78
N GLY A 237 40.11 -0.02 -4.29
CA GLY A 237 38.91 -0.75 -3.93
C GLY A 237 38.83 -1.10 -2.45
N SER A 238 39.88 -0.90 -1.66
CA SER A 238 39.91 -1.22 -0.23
C SER A 238 39.55 0.02 0.58
N SER A 239 38.71 -0.13 1.61
CA SER A 239 38.25 1.01 2.40
C SER A 239 39.32 1.51 3.39
N ASP A 240 39.39 2.84 3.54
CA ASP A 240 40.24 3.51 4.51
C ASP A 240 39.95 3.02 5.94
N PRO A 241 40.98 2.90 6.81
CA PRO A 241 40.80 2.45 8.18
C PRO A 241 40.04 3.48 9.02
N ASN A 242 39.09 3.00 9.83
CA ASN A 242 38.42 3.79 10.86
C ASN A 242 38.67 3.16 12.24
N ILE A 243 39.74 3.62 12.89
CA ILE A 243 40.20 3.08 14.18
C ILE A 243 39.14 3.26 15.28
N GLU A 244 38.40 4.35 15.26
CA GLU A 244 37.41 4.68 16.29
C GLU A 244 36.20 3.73 16.25
N LEU A 245 35.83 3.25 15.06
CA LEU A 245 34.77 2.26 14.86
C LEU A 245 35.30 0.82 14.82
N GLY A 246 36.59 0.61 15.11
CA GLY A 246 37.21 -0.72 15.13
C GLY A 246 37.55 -1.30 13.75
N TRP A 247 37.48 -0.50 12.69
CA TRP A 247 37.88 -0.89 11.34
C TRP A 247 39.39 -0.67 11.16
N LEU A 248 40.17 -1.68 11.54
CA LEU A 248 41.64 -1.59 11.61
C LEU A 248 42.31 -1.94 10.27
N PRO A 249 43.46 -1.33 9.96
CA PRO A 249 44.25 -1.66 8.77
C PRO A 249 44.90 -3.04 8.86
N HIS A 250 45.14 -3.69 7.72
CA HIS A 250 45.92 -4.92 7.65
C HIS A 250 47.31 -4.76 8.30
N PRO A 251 47.84 -5.76 9.03
CA PRO A 251 47.27 -7.10 9.30
C PRO A 251 46.36 -7.15 10.54
N ALA A 252 46.15 -6.03 11.24
CA ALA A 252 45.35 -6.00 12.46
C ALA A 252 43.83 -6.06 12.19
N GLY A 253 43.41 -5.68 10.98
CA GLY A 253 42.06 -5.84 10.46
C GLY A 253 42.05 -6.03 8.95
N LEU A 254 40.95 -5.66 8.32
CA LEU A 254 40.72 -5.86 6.88
C LEU A 254 40.78 -4.56 6.06
N ALA A 255 40.91 -3.40 6.72
CA ALA A 255 40.98 -2.12 6.06
C ALA A 255 42.32 -1.91 5.34
N ASP A 256 42.36 -0.93 4.46
CA ASP A 256 43.56 -0.55 3.73
C ASP A 256 44.70 -0.13 4.66
N ALA A 257 45.85 -0.78 4.51
CA ALA A 257 47.07 -0.44 5.24
C ALA A 257 47.83 0.75 4.64
N PHE A 258 47.59 1.09 3.37
CA PHE A 258 48.22 2.19 2.67
C PHE A 258 47.20 3.10 1.94
N PRO A 259 46.41 3.92 2.67
CA PRO A 259 45.33 4.79 2.14
C PRO A 259 45.69 5.83 1.06
N ASN A 260 46.94 5.87 0.59
CA ASN A 260 47.41 6.83 -0.39
C ASN A 260 48.25 6.15 -1.49
N GLU A 261 48.28 4.83 -1.56
CA GLU A 261 49.14 4.04 -2.45
C GLU A 261 48.31 3.01 -3.23
N PRO A 262 47.74 3.39 -4.40
CA PRO A 262 46.73 2.60 -5.12
C PRO A 262 47.14 1.20 -5.61
N THR A 263 48.39 0.82 -5.35
CA THR A 263 48.98 -0.45 -5.79
C THR A 263 49.13 -1.45 -4.65
N GLN A 264 48.85 -1.06 -3.41
CA GLN A 264 49.02 -1.89 -2.23
C GLN A 264 47.96 -1.59 -1.17
N TRP A 265 47.15 -2.58 -0.84
CA TRP A 265 46.20 -2.51 0.30
C TRP A 265 46.61 -3.39 1.49
N GLU A 266 47.35 -4.48 1.24
CA GLU A 266 47.77 -5.46 2.24
C GLU A 266 49.22 -5.22 2.71
N ASP A 267 49.40 -4.99 4.01
CA ASP A 267 50.72 -4.95 4.65
C ASP A 267 51.30 -6.36 4.87
N SER A 268 51.87 -6.94 3.81
CA SER A 268 52.48 -8.28 3.85
C SER A 268 53.86 -8.33 4.51
N ASP A 269 54.59 -7.21 4.53
CA ASP A 269 55.98 -7.12 5.00
C ASP A 269 56.15 -6.30 6.28
N GLY A 270 55.04 -5.84 6.88
CA GLY A 270 55.03 -5.08 8.14
C GLY A 270 55.53 -3.65 7.97
N THR A 271 55.56 -3.15 6.74
CA THR A 271 56.12 -1.84 6.39
C THR A 271 55.09 -0.73 6.40
N ALA A 272 53.79 -0.99 6.59
CA ALA A 272 52.79 0.05 6.80
C ALA A 272 53.12 0.86 8.08
N THR A 273 53.96 1.88 7.92
CA THR A 273 54.82 2.39 9.01
C THR A 273 54.11 3.40 9.91
N VAL A 274 52.81 3.66 9.70
CA VAL A 274 52.13 4.79 10.36
C VAL A 274 51.01 4.36 11.29
N MET A 275 50.23 3.33 10.96
CA MET A 275 49.09 2.89 11.81
C MET A 275 49.44 1.79 12.82
N ASN A 276 50.44 0.95 12.52
CA ASN A 276 50.81 -0.18 13.39
C ASN A 276 51.28 0.28 14.79
N LYS A 277 51.87 1.48 14.93
CA LYS A 277 52.30 1.99 16.25
C LYS A 277 51.16 2.52 17.13
N LEU A 278 50.00 2.87 16.57
CA LEU A 278 48.81 3.26 17.33
C LEU A 278 47.91 2.05 17.59
N ALA A 279 47.69 1.19 16.58
CA ALA A 279 46.86 -0.01 16.71
C ALA A 279 47.46 -1.04 17.68
N LEU A 280 48.78 -1.29 17.66
CA LEU A 280 49.40 -2.17 18.67
C LEU A 280 49.34 -1.60 20.09
N LYS A 281 49.33 -0.26 20.26
CA LYS A 281 49.20 0.36 21.59
C LYS A 281 47.81 0.18 22.19
N ALA A 282 46.77 0.11 21.36
CA ALA A 282 45.40 -0.16 21.81
C ALA A 282 45.23 -1.62 22.25
N ILE A 283 45.84 -2.58 21.54
CA ILE A 283 45.78 -4.01 21.87
C ILE A 283 46.60 -4.35 23.13
N ASP A 284 47.73 -3.67 23.37
CA ASP A 284 48.54 -3.88 24.59
C ASP A 284 47.91 -3.26 25.85
N ALA A 285 47.01 -2.29 25.72
CA ALA A 285 46.35 -1.64 26.85
C ALA A 285 45.32 -2.55 27.57
N GLU A 286 44.75 -3.54 26.88
CA GLU A 286 43.83 -4.51 27.49
C GLU A 286 44.53 -5.74 28.09
N LYS A 287 45.79 -6.02 27.74
CA LYS A 287 46.50 -7.23 28.18
C LYS A 287 47.31 -7.09 29.48
N HIS A 288 47.45 -5.88 30.01
CA HIS A 288 48.13 -5.64 31.27
C HIS A 288 47.42 -4.60 32.15
N PRO A 289 46.42 -4.98 32.97
CA PRO A 289 46.07 -4.17 34.12
C PRO A 289 47.29 -4.13 35.05
N ALA A 290 47.90 -2.95 35.19
CA ALA A 290 48.96 -2.72 36.16
C ALA A 290 48.46 -3.14 37.56
N PRO A 291 49.29 -3.80 38.39
CA PRO A 291 48.84 -4.30 39.68
C PRO A 291 48.52 -3.12 40.60
N ALA A 292 47.25 -3.00 40.96
CA ALA A 292 46.80 -2.12 42.03
C ALA A 292 47.47 -2.56 43.34
N THR A 293 48.38 -1.72 43.83
CA THR A 293 48.93 -1.87 45.18
C THR A 293 47.93 -1.27 46.17
N VAL A 294 47.35 -2.15 46.99
CA VAL A 294 46.53 -1.78 48.14
C VAL A 294 47.46 -1.54 49.32
N THR A 295 47.49 -0.33 49.87
CA THR A 295 47.72 -0.13 51.30
C THR A 295 46.80 0.94 51.85
N ASP A 296 45.89 0.44 52.69
CA ASP A 296 45.24 1.02 53.87
C ASP A 296 44.47 2.34 53.84
N SER A 297 43.25 2.17 54.35
CA SER A 297 42.23 3.15 54.71
C SER A 297 42.64 3.99 55.92
N VAL A 298 42.32 5.30 55.92
CA VAL A 298 41.67 6.00 57.04
C VAL A 298 40.87 7.20 56.48
N ALA A 299 39.65 7.34 56.98
CA ALA A 299 38.63 8.32 56.66
C ALA A 299 38.92 9.75 57.17
N LEU A 300 38.34 10.80 56.57
CA LEU A 300 37.13 11.48 57.10
C LEU A 300 36.66 12.64 56.21
N THR A 301 35.34 12.73 56.14
CA THR A 301 34.43 13.72 55.54
C THR A 301 34.57 15.17 56.03
N GLN A 302 34.34 16.15 55.14
CA GLN A 302 33.54 17.39 55.31
C GLN A 302 33.77 18.31 54.08
N THR A 303 32.77 18.87 53.37
CA THR A 303 32.01 20.11 53.70
C THR A 303 31.11 20.42 52.47
N VAL A 304 29.77 20.41 52.56
CA VAL A 304 28.82 21.56 52.62
C VAL A 304 28.74 22.50 51.37
N MET A 305 27.66 22.29 50.61
CA MET A 305 26.59 23.21 50.12
C MET A 305 26.80 24.39 49.13
N VAL A 306 25.69 24.57 48.37
CA VAL A 306 25.13 25.73 47.62
C VAL A 306 25.51 25.75 46.13
N GLY A 307 24.61 25.52 45.15
CA GLY A 307 23.33 26.18 44.83
C GLY A 307 23.60 27.28 43.78
N GLN A 308 22.93 27.51 42.65
CA GLN A 308 21.66 27.13 42.00
C GLN A 308 21.90 27.19 40.46
N THR A 309 21.07 26.62 39.57
CA THR A 309 19.98 27.36 38.89
C THR A 309 18.84 26.44 38.38
N LYS A 310 17.61 26.87 38.71
CA LYS A 310 16.28 26.74 38.03
C LYS A 310 16.33 26.73 36.49
N GLU A 311 15.38 26.25 35.68
CA GLU A 311 14.05 25.59 35.69
C GLU A 311 13.77 25.35 34.17
N THR A 312 13.20 24.26 33.66
CA THR A 312 11.76 23.99 33.39
C THR A 312 11.67 22.64 32.64
N ASP A 313 10.94 21.64 33.15
CA ASP A 313 9.63 21.13 32.65
C ASP A 313 9.62 20.66 31.17
N SER A 314 9.15 19.48 30.76
CA SER A 314 8.21 18.53 31.41
C SER A 314 8.03 17.23 30.58
N HIS A 315 7.35 16.24 31.18
CA HIS A 315 6.81 14.95 30.63
C HIS A 315 7.85 13.84 30.32
N LYS A 316 8.11 12.80 31.13
CA LYS A 316 7.36 11.92 32.06
C LYS A 316 6.53 10.81 31.39
N MET A 317 7.18 9.66 31.16
CA MET A 317 6.58 8.31 31.22
C MET A 317 7.19 7.56 32.42
N PRO A 318 6.40 6.85 33.24
CA PRO A 318 6.91 5.81 34.14
C PRO A 318 6.36 4.41 33.82
N PRO A 319 6.94 3.36 34.43
CA PRO A 319 7.23 2.10 33.75
C PRO A 319 6.45 0.88 34.30
N ASN A 320 6.71 -0.26 33.63
CA ASN A 320 6.28 -1.63 33.94
C ASN A 320 6.55 -2.08 35.39
N GLY A 321 5.68 -2.96 35.91
CA GLY A 321 5.90 -3.67 37.17
C GLY A 321 4.75 -4.58 37.62
N GLU A 322 4.68 -5.78 37.03
CA GLU A 322 4.46 -7.09 37.68
C GLU A 322 3.23 -7.47 38.56
N THR A 323 2.55 -8.52 38.07
CA THR A 323 2.11 -9.78 38.76
C THR A 323 0.89 -9.77 39.69
N ARG A 324 -0.17 -10.51 39.31
CA ARG A 324 -0.67 -11.71 40.03
C ARG A 324 -1.85 -12.41 39.33
N MET A 325 -1.78 -13.75 39.37
CA MET A 325 -2.77 -14.71 38.87
C MET A 325 -4.15 -14.55 39.51
N ALA A 326 -5.20 -14.71 38.71
CA ALA A 326 -6.46 -15.28 39.15
C ALA A 326 -7.04 -16.14 38.01
N THR A 327 -7.36 -17.37 38.39
CA THR A 327 -8.16 -18.40 37.72
C THR A 327 -9.37 -17.89 36.95
N ASP A 328 -9.61 -18.45 35.75
CA ASP A 328 -10.94 -18.99 35.43
C ASP A 328 -10.91 -20.05 34.32
N LEU A 329 -11.60 -21.15 34.60
CA LEU A 329 -11.86 -22.27 33.71
C LEU A 329 -12.92 -21.88 32.67
N VAL A 330 -12.64 -22.05 31.37
CA VAL A 330 -13.67 -22.43 30.40
C VAL A 330 -13.10 -23.49 29.44
N THR A 331 -13.76 -24.63 29.45
CA THR A 331 -13.52 -25.81 28.62
C THR A 331 -14.11 -25.62 27.22
N ILE A 332 -13.31 -25.79 26.15
CA ILE A 332 -13.81 -26.04 24.80
C ILE A 332 -13.10 -27.28 24.24
N GLN A 333 -13.87 -28.35 24.04
CA GLN A 333 -13.44 -29.62 23.47
C GLN A 333 -13.10 -29.47 21.98
N ARG A 334 -11.88 -29.90 21.60
CA ARG A 334 -11.48 -30.17 20.22
C ARG A 334 -12.14 -31.45 19.70
N ALA A 335 -12.84 -31.35 18.57
CA ALA A 335 -13.23 -32.49 17.75
C ALA A 335 -12.18 -32.70 16.64
N ILE A 336 -11.43 -33.81 16.70
CA ILE A 336 -10.53 -34.25 15.63
C ILE A 336 -11.26 -35.35 14.85
N ARG A 337 -11.51 -35.13 13.54
CA ARG A 337 -11.96 -36.19 12.62
C ARG A 337 -10.73 -36.82 11.95
N PRO A 338 -10.65 -38.16 11.79
CA PRO A 338 -9.59 -38.79 11.01
C PRO A 338 -9.93 -38.82 9.51
N MET A 339 -8.98 -38.36 8.68
CA MET A 339 -8.99 -38.56 7.22
C MET A 339 -8.49 -39.97 6.88
N ASN A 340 -9.28 -40.72 6.12
CA ASN A 340 -8.90 -42.00 5.52
C ASN A 340 -8.20 -41.74 4.18
N VAL A 341 -6.93 -42.16 4.07
CA VAL A 341 -6.20 -42.21 2.80
C VAL A 341 -6.53 -43.54 2.11
N ARG A 342 -7.14 -43.48 0.92
CA ARG A 342 -7.31 -44.64 0.02
C ARG A 342 -6.18 -44.64 -1.00
N MET A 343 -5.38 -45.69 -0.95
CA MET A 343 -4.33 -46.06 -1.88
C MET A 343 -4.98 -46.55 -3.18
N ILE A 344 -4.67 -45.90 -4.31
CA ILE A 344 -5.04 -46.37 -5.65
C ILE A 344 -3.92 -47.29 -6.13
N LEU A 345 -4.30 -48.52 -6.50
CA LEU A 345 -3.51 -49.44 -7.33
C LEU A 345 -4.00 -49.33 -8.77
#